data_AF-A0A0J9T2V9-F1
#
_entry.id   AF-A0A0J9T2V9-F1
#
_cell.length_a   1.000
_cell.length_b   1.000
_cell.length_c   1.000
_cell.angle_alpha   90.00
_cell.angle_beta   90.00
_cell.angle_gamma   90.00
#
_symmetry.space_group_name_H-M   'P 1'
#
loop_
_entity.id
_entity.type
_entity.pdbx_description
1 polymer ?
#
loop_
_entity_poly.entity_id
_entity_poly.type
_entity_poly.pdbx_seq_one_letter_code
_entity_poly.pdbx_strand_id
1 'polypeptide(L)'
;MKSEILYTCTGYIENLTEEVFSEIQKLIELHKSLADILTSGEKEEDACQRNKKCVELYEGFKNTCSLNSDNPLCNEVENFRGTYNHIMYVTNKCKEFKYLPSYQKHSKVSSMTTPIVALSAISFVSFITYKFTPFGSWIRNRIPGGNNLMNKIDKENREAQYASERQDTPYRVGYHSSR
;
A
#
# COMPACT_ATOMS: atom_id res chain seq x y z
N MET A 1 -38.85 -0.02 41.97
CA MET A 1 -37.62 0.79 42.02
C MET A 1 -37.72 1.82 40.90
N LYS A 2 -37.90 3.11 41.22
CA LYS A 2 -37.93 4.17 40.21
C LYS A 2 -36.49 4.40 39.75
N SER A 3 -36.19 4.15 38.48
CA SER A 3 -34.89 4.52 37.92
C SER A 3 -34.86 6.03 37.75
N GLU A 4 -34.06 6.70 38.56
CA GLU A 4 -33.63 8.07 38.33
C GLU A 4 -32.79 8.06 37.04
N ILE A 5 -33.33 8.62 35.96
CA ILE A 5 -32.65 8.68 34.67
C ILE A 5 -31.52 9.71 34.82
N LEU A 6 -30.30 9.21 35.01
CA LEU A 6 -29.09 10.01 35.09
C LEU A 6 -28.81 10.60 33.69
N TYR A 7 -29.13 11.88 33.50
CA TYR A 7 -28.93 12.64 32.25
C TYR A 7 -27.45 12.84 31.85
N THR A 8 -26.50 12.19 32.52
CA THR A 8 -25.06 12.40 32.34
C THR A 8 -24.55 11.88 30.99
N CYS A 9 -25.24 10.94 30.35
CA CYS A 9 -24.75 10.28 29.13
C CYS A 9 -25.44 10.75 27.84
N THR A 10 -26.36 11.73 27.87
CA THR A 10 -27.19 12.08 26.70
C THR A 10 -26.42 12.59 25.47
N GLY A 11 -25.17 13.06 25.63
CA GLY A 11 -24.28 13.44 24.52
C GLY A 11 -23.35 12.33 24.02
N TYR A 12 -23.31 11.20 24.71
CA TYR A 12 -22.41 10.06 24.43
C TYR A 12 -23.16 8.75 24.18
N ILE A 13 -24.48 8.74 24.38
CA ILE A 13 -25.34 7.62 24.00
C ILE A 13 -25.56 7.74 22.49
N GLU A 14 -24.67 7.16 21.71
CA GLU A 14 -25.05 6.69 20.39
C GLU A 14 -26.08 5.59 20.59
N ASN A 15 -27.22 5.68 19.88
CA ASN A 15 -28.21 4.62 19.92
C ASN A 15 -27.55 3.35 19.37
N LEU A 16 -27.35 2.38 20.26
CA LEU A 16 -26.92 1.04 19.87
C LEU A 16 -28.04 0.44 19.03
N THR A 17 -27.85 0.42 17.71
CA THR A 17 -28.83 -0.20 16.81
C THR A 17 -28.87 -1.70 17.11
N GLU A 18 -30.01 -2.35 16.84
CA GLU A 18 -30.14 -3.80 17.01
C GLU A 18 -29.10 -4.56 16.17
N GLU A 19 -28.72 -4.01 15.02
CA GLU A 19 -27.66 -4.53 14.16
C GLU A 19 -26.30 -4.52 14.86
N VAL A 20 -25.86 -3.36 15.39
CA VAL A 20 -24.58 -3.25 16.10
C VAL A 20 -24.57 -4.13 17.34
N PHE A 21 -25.69 -4.20 18.08
CA PHE A 21 -25.80 -5.09 19.23
C PHE A 21 -25.65 -6.57 18.83
N SER A 22 -26.29 -6.99 17.74
CA SER A 22 -26.19 -8.36 17.20
C SER A 22 -24.77 -8.71 16.78
N GLU A 23 -24.05 -7.78 16.15
CA GLU A 23 -22.64 -7.95 15.78
C GLU A 23 -21.74 -8.12 17.01
N ILE A 24 -21.94 -7.30 18.04
CA ILE A 24 -21.21 -7.40 19.32
C ILE A 24 -21.50 -8.74 19.99
N GLN A 25 -22.74 -9.22 19.98
CA GLN A 25 -23.08 -10.52 20.56
C GLN A 25 -22.35 -11.68 19.88
N LYS A 26 -22.24 -11.67 18.55
CA LYS A 26 -21.49 -12.68 17.80
C LYS A 26 -20.00 -12.66 18.15
N LEU A 27 -19.40 -11.48 18.30
CA LEU A 27 -18.01 -11.35 18.76
C LEU A 27 -17.82 -11.92 20.17
N ILE A 28 -18.72 -11.59 21.10
CA ILE A 28 -18.67 -12.12 22.46
C ILE A 28 -18.75 -13.64 22.46
N GLU A 29 -19.64 -14.22 21.65
CA GLU A 29 -19.76 -15.68 21.50
C GLU A 29 -18.47 -16.30 20.94
N LEU A 30 -17.87 -15.67 19.94
CA LEU A 30 -16.59 -16.08 19.37
C LEU A 30 -15.47 -16.10 20.43
N HIS A 31 -15.33 -15.02 21.21
CA HIS A 31 -14.34 -14.96 22.30
C HIS A 31 -14.58 -15.99 23.40
N LYS A 32 -15.84 -16.25 23.77
CA LYS A 32 -16.17 -17.31 24.72
C LYS A 32 -15.76 -18.68 24.19
N SER A 33 -15.98 -18.96 22.90
CA SER A 33 -15.59 -20.23 22.32
C SER A 33 -14.08 -20.48 22.35
N LEU A 34 -13.26 -19.43 22.22
CA LEU A 34 -11.81 -19.52 22.41
C LEU A 34 -11.44 -19.79 23.88
N ALA A 35 -12.09 -19.10 24.83
CA ALA A 35 -11.90 -19.35 26.25
C ALA A 35 -12.29 -20.79 26.64
N ASP A 36 -13.32 -21.34 26.00
CA ASP A 36 -13.76 -22.72 26.21
C ASP A 36 -12.69 -23.73 25.77
N ILE A 37 -11.92 -23.45 24.71
CA ILE A 37 -10.77 -24.29 24.32
C ILE A 37 -9.70 -24.27 25.41
N LEU A 38 -9.38 -23.09 25.94
CA LEU A 38 -8.33 -22.92 26.96
C LEU A 38 -8.69 -23.60 28.29
N THR A 39 -9.97 -23.52 28.66
CA THR A 39 -10.53 -24.09 29.89
C THR A 39 -10.99 -25.54 29.72
N SER A 40 -10.83 -26.12 28.52
CA SER A 40 -11.07 -27.54 28.31
C SER A 40 -10.13 -28.39 29.19
N GLY A 41 -10.63 -29.58 29.56
CA GLY A 41 -9.90 -30.52 30.40
C GLY A 41 -8.58 -30.97 29.78
N GLU A 42 -7.91 -31.93 30.44
CA GLU A 42 -6.61 -32.42 29.95
C GLU A 42 -6.72 -33.23 28.66
N LYS A 43 -7.92 -33.73 28.33
CA LYS A 43 -8.15 -34.50 27.11
C LYS A 43 -8.11 -33.60 25.89
N GLU A 44 -7.19 -33.90 25.00
CA GLU A 44 -7.01 -33.23 23.71
C GLU A 44 -8.28 -33.25 22.85
N GLU A 45 -9.02 -34.36 22.85
CA GLU A 45 -10.26 -34.53 22.07
C GLU A 45 -11.32 -33.47 22.44
N ASP A 46 -11.46 -33.17 23.73
CA ASP A 46 -12.41 -32.14 24.22
C ASP A 46 -12.01 -30.75 23.71
N ALA A 47 -10.71 -30.45 23.72
CA ALA A 47 -10.18 -29.18 23.21
C ALA A 47 -10.40 -29.04 21.70
N CYS A 48 -10.15 -30.11 20.94
CA CYS A 48 -10.37 -30.13 19.50
C CYS A 48 -11.85 -30.00 19.11
N GLN A 49 -12.76 -30.63 19.87
CA GLN A 49 -14.20 -30.48 19.63
C GLN A 49 -14.66 -29.04 19.84
N ARG A 50 -14.19 -28.38 20.91
CA ARG A 50 -14.48 -26.95 21.15
C ARG A 50 -13.83 -26.07 20.09
N ASN A 51 -12.62 -26.43 19.65
CA ASN A 51 -11.91 -25.74 18.59
C ASN A 51 -12.71 -25.75 17.28
N LYS A 52 -13.31 -26.90 16.92
CA LYS A 52 -14.18 -26.99 15.76
C LYS A 52 -15.33 -25.97 15.81
N LYS A 53 -16.00 -25.86 16.96
CA LYS A 53 -17.07 -24.86 17.17
C LYS A 53 -16.56 -23.42 17.07
N CYS A 54 -15.39 -23.14 17.64
CA CYS A 54 -14.75 -21.82 17.54
C CYS A 54 -14.45 -21.44 16.08
N VAL A 55 -13.92 -22.38 15.30
CA VAL A 55 -13.64 -22.18 13.86
C VAL A 55 -14.93 -21.97 13.07
N GLU A 56 -16.00 -22.73 13.38
CA GLU A 56 -17.31 -22.55 12.75
C GLU A 56 -17.91 -21.16 13.02
N LEU A 57 -17.82 -20.66 14.25
CA LEU A 57 -18.23 -19.30 14.60
C LEU A 57 -17.41 -18.24 13.84
N TYR A 58 -16.09 -18.45 13.74
CA TYR A 58 -15.20 -17.55 13.02
C TYR A 58 -15.55 -17.47 11.51
N GLU A 59 -15.78 -18.61 10.86
CA GLU A 59 -16.18 -18.66 9.44
C GLU A 59 -17.50 -17.91 9.16
N GLY A 60 -18.36 -17.75 10.18
CA GLY A 60 -19.58 -16.94 10.10
C GLY A 60 -19.33 -15.47 9.73
N PHE A 61 -18.14 -14.93 10.01
CA PHE A 61 -17.78 -13.55 9.67
C PHE A 61 -17.24 -13.38 8.25
N LYS A 62 -16.98 -14.48 7.53
CA LYS A 62 -16.31 -14.46 6.22
C LYS A 62 -17.01 -13.54 5.22
N ASN A 63 -18.32 -13.71 5.02
CA ASN A 63 -19.05 -12.93 4.03
C ASN A 63 -19.12 -11.45 4.42
N THR A 64 -19.40 -11.16 5.69
CA THR A 64 -19.45 -9.79 6.23
C THR A 64 -18.13 -9.05 6.00
N CYS A 65 -17.02 -9.67 6.39
CA CYS A 65 -15.71 -9.03 6.33
C CYS A 65 -15.04 -9.07 4.95
N SER A 66 -15.41 -10.02 4.09
CA SER A 66 -14.97 -10.03 2.69
C SER A 66 -15.66 -8.96 1.83
N LEU A 67 -16.87 -8.53 2.21
CA LEU A 67 -17.61 -7.47 1.52
C LEU A 67 -17.26 -6.09 2.08
N ASN A 68 -17.18 -5.95 3.41
CA ASN A 68 -16.98 -4.67 4.09
C ASN A 68 -15.76 -4.72 5.03
N SER A 69 -14.57 -4.83 4.46
CA SER A 69 -13.33 -5.00 5.25
C SER A 69 -12.99 -3.82 6.16
N ASP A 70 -13.48 -2.62 5.84
CA ASP A 70 -13.28 -1.41 6.66
C ASP A 70 -14.25 -1.31 7.86
N ASN A 71 -15.20 -2.26 8.01
CA ASN A 71 -16.10 -2.28 9.16
C ASN A 71 -15.29 -2.49 10.47
N PRO A 72 -15.48 -1.66 11.52
CA PRO A 72 -14.84 -1.86 12.82
C PRO A 72 -14.98 -3.27 13.40
N LEU A 73 -16.13 -3.93 13.19
CA LEU A 73 -16.34 -5.35 13.53
C LEU A 73 -15.22 -6.24 12.97
N CYS A 74 -14.85 -6.02 11.70
CA CYS A 74 -13.88 -6.84 11.00
C CYS A 74 -12.45 -6.59 11.46
N ASN A 75 -12.15 -5.43 12.05
CA ASN A 75 -10.89 -5.20 12.75
C ASN A 75 -10.81 -6.06 14.01
N GLU A 76 -11.90 -6.16 14.77
CA GLU A 76 -11.94 -7.04 15.94
C GLU A 76 -11.89 -8.52 15.57
N VAL A 77 -12.52 -8.94 14.48
CA VAL A 77 -12.39 -10.31 13.94
C VAL A 77 -10.93 -10.60 13.53
N GLU A 78 -10.22 -9.63 12.94
CA GLU A 78 -8.81 -9.78 12.58
C GLU A 78 -7.90 -9.83 13.82
N ASN A 79 -8.19 -9.03 14.86
CA ASN A 79 -7.50 -9.11 16.15
C ASN A 79 -7.71 -10.47 16.82
N PHE A 80 -8.95 -10.98 16.80
CA PHE A 80 -9.28 -12.31 17.28
C PHE A 80 -8.48 -13.38 16.53
N ARG A 81 -8.40 -13.29 15.20
CA ARG A 81 -7.61 -14.21 14.36
C ARG A 81 -6.16 -14.29 14.81
N GLY A 82 -5.52 -13.13 15.04
CA GLY A 82 -4.15 -13.07 15.55
C GLY A 82 -4.00 -13.75 16.91
N THR A 83 -4.93 -13.46 17.83
CA THR A 83 -4.95 -14.03 19.18
C THR A 83 -5.13 -15.55 19.17
N TYR A 84 -6.14 -16.05 18.46
CA TYR A 84 -6.39 -17.48 18.29
C TYR A 84 -5.15 -18.18 17.71
N ASN A 85 -4.60 -17.66 16.61
CA ASN A 85 -3.47 -18.28 15.93
C ASN A 85 -2.24 -18.40 16.83
N HIS A 86 -1.96 -17.34 17.61
CA HIS A 86 -0.87 -17.36 18.59
C HIS A 86 -1.13 -18.38 19.70
N ILE A 87 -2.32 -18.37 20.29
CA ILE A 87 -2.70 -19.27 21.38
C ILE A 87 -2.64 -20.73 20.94
N MET A 88 -3.19 -21.07 19.78
CA MET A 88 -3.19 -22.44 19.28
C MET A 88 -1.77 -22.94 19.02
N TYR A 89 -0.90 -22.08 18.48
CA TYR A 89 0.52 -22.39 18.29
C TYR A 89 1.26 -22.64 19.61
N VAL A 90 1.08 -21.78 20.62
CA VAL A 90 1.83 -21.88 21.88
C VAL A 90 1.29 -22.98 22.78
N THR A 91 -0.03 -23.09 22.91
CA THR A 91 -0.65 -24.02 23.87
C THR A 91 -0.74 -25.44 23.34
N ASN A 92 -0.84 -25.61 22.01
CA ASN A 92 -1.02 -26.89 21.35
C ASN A 92 -2.13 -27.76 22.00
N LYS A 93 -3.18 -27.11 22.53
CA LYS A 93 -4.30 -27.75 23.23
C LYS A 93 -5.06 -28.74 22.34
N CYS A 94 -5.12 -28.44 21.04
CA CYS A 94 -5.58 -29.34 19.99
C CYS A 94 -4.46 -29.46 18.96
N LYS A 95 -3.89 -30.65 18.71
CA LYS A 95 -2.78 -30.79 17.75
C LYS A 95 -3.22 -30.64 16.31
N GLU A 96 -4.48 -30.97 16.01
CA GLU A 96 -5.05 -30.92 14.66
C GLU A 96 -5.68 -29.56 14.32
N PHE A 97 -5.09 -28.45 14.78
CA PHE A 97 -5.60 -27.12 14.47
C PHE A 97 -5.06 -26.58 13.14
N LYS A 98 -5.82 -25.67 12.54
CA LYS A 98 -5.40 -24.87 11.38
C LYS A 98 -5.38 -23.41 11.75
N TYR A 99 -4.45 -22.67 11.16
CA TYR A 99 -4.44 -21.21 11.26
C TYR A 99 -5.69 -20.64 10.59
N LEU A 100 -6.34 -19.72 11.29
CA LEU A 100 -7.47 -18.99 10.76
C LEU A 100 -7.01 -18.02 9.66
N PRO A 101 -7.67 -18.02 8.48
CA PRO A 101 -7.36 -17.12 7.38
C PRO A 101 -7.88 -15.71 7.67
N SER A 102 -7.23 -14.68 7.12
CA SER A 102 -7.80 -13.33 7.16
C SER A 102 -8.94 -13.20 6.15
N TYR A 103 -10.00 -12.49 6.52
CA TYR A 103 -11.09 -12.13 5.62
C TYR A 103 -11.06 -10.67 5.19
N GLN A 104 -10.18 -9.86 5.77
CA GLN A 104 -10.01 -8.49 5.33
C GLN A 104 -9.40 -8.49 3.93
N LYS A 105 -10.08 -7.90 2.96
CA LYS A 105 -9.43 -7.48 1.73
C LYS A 105 -8.55 -6.32 2.13
N HIS A 106 -7.25 -6.54 2.25
CA HIS A 106 -6.30 -5.45 2.39
C HIS A 106 -6.64 -4.39 1.35
N SER A 107 -7.02 -3.20 1.81
CA SER A 107 -7.14 -2.08 0.90
C SER A 107 -5.76 -1.91 0.28
N LYS A 108 -5.70 -1.83 -1.05
CA LYS A 108 -4.48 -1.49 -1.81
C LYS A 108 -3.77 -0.24 -1.26
N VAL A 109 -4.44 0.55 -0.42
CA VAL A 109 -3.94 1.75 0.24
C VAL A 109 -2.70 1.48 1.09
N SER A 110 -2.58 0.34 1.79
CA SER A 110 -1.34 0.00 2.51
C SER A 110 -0.19 -0.44 1.60
N SER A 111 -0.46 -0.77 0.33
CA SER A 111 0.53 -1.19 -0.66
C SER A 111 0.93 -0.06 -1.62
N MET A 112 0.10 0.98 -1.77
CA MET A 112 0.32 2.10 -2.69
C MET A 112 1.04 3.32 -2.06
N THR A 113 1.15 3.40 -0.74
CA THR A 113 1.89 4.49 -0.07
C THR A 113 3.40 4.41 -0.30
N THR A 114 3.96 3.20 -0.35
CA THR A 114 5.41 2.97 -0.53
C THR A 114 5.97 3.57 -1.84
N PRO A 115 5.38 3.33 -3.03
CA PRO A 115 5.91 3.91 -4.26
C PRO A 115 5.75 5.43 -4.33
N ILE A 116 4.66 6.00 -3.81
CA ILE A 116 4.39 7.45 -3.86
C ILE A 116 5.38 8.22 -2.97
N VAL A 117 5.64 7.71 -1.76
CA VAL A 117 6.62 8.32 -0.84
C VAL A 117 8.05 8.19 -1.41
N ALA A 118 8.39 7.05 -2.02
CA ALA A 118 9.70 6.88 -2.66
C ALA A 118 9.89 7.82 -3.85
N LEU A 119 8.91 7.93 -4.75
CA LEU A 119 8.95 8.82 -5.92
C LEU A 119 9.09 10.28 -5.49
N SER A 120 8.30 10.73 -4.52
CA SER A 120 8.38 12.11 -4.00
C SER A 120 9.75 12.39 -3.35
N ALA A 121 10.27 11.48 -2.51
CA ALA A 121 11.58 11.63 -1.90
C ALA A 121 12.71 11.75 -2.95
N ILE A 122 12.68 10.91 -4.00
CA ILE A 122 13.66 10.96 -5.09
C ILE A 122 13.58 12.30 -5.83
N SER A 123 12.38 12.80 -6.13
CA SER A 123 12.18 14.10 -6.78
C SER A 123 12.71 15.25 -5.92
N PHE A 124 12.42 15.25 -4.62
CA PHE A 124 12.93 16.27 -3.70
C PHE A 124 14.45 16.25 -3.59
N VAL A 125 15.07 15.07 -3.42
CA VAL A 125 16.53 14.93 -3.36
C VAL A 125 17.18 15.39 -4.68
N SER A 126 16.58 15.05 -5.83
CA SER A 126 17.06 15.47 -7.14
C SER A 126 17.01 16.99 -7.30
N PHE A 127 15.93 17.63 -6.86
CA PHE A 127 15.79 19.09 -6.91
C PHE A 127 16.83 19.81 -6.03
N ILE A 128 17.03 19.32 -4.80
CA ILE A 128 18.02 19.88 -3.88
C ILE A 128 19.44 19.70 -4.42
N THR A 129 19.78 18.50 -4.90
CA THR A 129 21.12 18.23 -5.45
C THR A 129 21.39 18.97 -6.76
N TYR A 130 20.38 19.20 -7.60
CA TYR A 130 20.50 20.03 -8.80
C TYR A 130 20.77 21.50 -8.48
N LYS A 131 20.11 22.05 -7.45
CA LYS A 131 20.22 23.48 -7.11
C LYS A 131 21.39 23.80 -6.18
N PHE A 132 21.73 22.92 -5.24
CA PHE A 132 22.65 23.23 -4.13
C PHE A 132 23.96 22.43 -4.17
N THR A 133 24.05 21.37 -4.97
CA THR A 133 25.29 20.62 -5.11
C THR A 133 25.87 20.90 -6.50
N PRO A 134 27.16 21.28 -6.64
CA PRO A 134 27.76 21.55 -7.95
C PRO A 134 28.07 20.26 -8.71
N PHE A 135 27.14 19.30 -8.73
CA PHE A 135 27.28 18.03 -9.45
C PHE A 135 27.51 18.26 -10.94
N GLY A 136 26.96 19.33 -11.53
CA GLY A 136 27.26 19.71 -12.91
C GLY A 136 28.75 19.99 -13.15
N SER A 137 29.42 20.67 -12.21
CA SER A 137 30.87 20.93 -12.29
C SER A 137 31.69 19.68 -11.96
N TRP A 138 31.22 18.84 -11.05
CA TRP A 138 31.87 17.58 -10.67
C TRP A 138 31.81 16.51 -11.76
N ILE A 139 30.66 16.35 -12.43
CA ILE A 139 30.48 15.43 -13.56
C ILE A 139 31.28 15.93 -14.76
N ARG A 140 31.25 17.24 -15.05
CA ARG A 140 32.04 17.83 -16.15
C ARG A 140 33.53 17.59 -16.00
N ASN A 141 34.05 17.62 -14.77
CA ASN A 141 35.47 17.37 -14.49
C ASN A 141 35.82 15.86 -14.46
N ARG A 142 34.83 14.96 -14.37
CA ARG A 142 35.02 13.50 -14.31
C ARG A 142 34.89 12.79 -15.65
N ILE A 143 34.44 13.46 -16.71
CA ILE A 143 34.41 12.91 -18.07
C ILE A 143 35.71 13.35 -18.77
N PRO A 144 36.74 12.48 -18.90
CA PRO A 144 37.94 12.81 -19.63
C PRO A 144 37.62 12.68 -21.13
N GLY A 145 37.56 13.79 -21.87
CA GLY A 145 37.42 13.74 -23.34
C GLY A 145 36.63 14.86 -24.03
N GLY A 146 36.10 15.85 -23.31
CA GLY A 146 35.22 16.88 -23.89
C GLY A 146 35.83 17.72 -25.03
N ASN A 147 37.14 17.95 -25.03
CA ASN A 147 37.77 18.91 -25.95
C ASN A 147 37.90 18.33 -27.37
N ASN A 148 38.24 17.06 -27.50
CA ASN A 148 38.50 16.45 -28.81
C ASN A 148 37.22 16.17 -29.59
N LEU A 149 36.14 15.81 -28.90
CA LEU A 149 34.84 15.58 -29.53
C LEU A 149 34.19 16.92 -29.95
N MET A 150 34.26 17.94 -29.09
CA MET A 150 33.74 19.28 -29.40
C MET A 150 34.44 19.87 -30.62
N ASN A 151 35.77 19.76 -30.68
CA ASN A 151 36.55 20.23 -31.84
C ASN A 151 36.20 19.48 -33.14
N LYS A 152 35.83 18.19 -33.04
CA LYS A 152 35.44 17.39 -34.21
C LYS A 152 34.05 17.79 -34.73
N ILE A 153 33.09 18.01 -33.83
CA ILE A 153 31.75 18.48 -34.17
C ILE A 153 31.79 19.92 -34.72
N ASP A 154 32.61 20.78 -34.12
CA ASP A 154 32.75 22.17 -34.57
C ASP A 154 33.41 22.24 -35.96
N LYS A 155 34.35 21.33 -36.26
CA LYS A 155 34.92 21.17 -37.59
C LYS A 155 33.90 20.67 -38.61
N GLU A 156 33.13 19.63 -38.30
CA GLU A 156 32.07 19.09 -39.17
C GLU A 156 30.98 20.14 -39.46
N ASN A 157 30.59 20.94 -38.48
CA ASN A 157 29.61 22.01 -38.67
C ASN A 157 30.12 23.13 -39.57
N ARG A 158 31.38 23.55 -39.44
CA ARG A 158 31.98 24.54 -40.35
C ARG A 158 32.05 24.02 -41.78
N GLU A 159 32.48 22.77 -41.96
CA GLU A 159 32.54 22.13 -43.29
C GLU A 159 31.15 22.02 -43.95
N ALA A 160 30.11 21.69 -43.18
CA ALA A 160 28.73 21.66 -43.66
C ALA A 160 28.19 23.06 -44.04
N GLN A 161 28.53 24.09 -43.28
CA GLN A 161 28.17 25.48 -43.61
C GLN A 161 28.80 25.93 -44.93
N TYR A 162 30.11 25.71 -45.11
CA TYR A 162 30.80 26.04 -46.37
C TYR A 162 30.27 25.27 -47.59
N ALA A 163 29.74 24.06 -47.40
CA ALA A 163 29.13 23.28 -48.46
C ALA A 163 27.75 23.82 -48.89
N SER A 164 26.94 24.28 -47.93
CA SER A 164 25.63 24.89 -48.20
C SER A 164 25.73 26.24 -48.93
N GLU A 165 26.79 27.01 -48.65
CA GLU A 165 26.99 28.36 -49.21
C GLU A 165 27.39 28.33 -50.70
N ARG A 166 27.98 27.24 -51.20
CA ARG A 166 28.30 27.08 -52.64
C ARG A 166 27.09 26.75 -53.52
N GLN A 167 25.99 26.26 -52.95
CA GLN A 167 24.80 25.88 -53.72
C GLN A 167 23.89 27.08 -54.06
N ASP A 168 24.12 28.25 -53.48
CA ASP A 168 23.31 29.46 -53.70
C ASP A 168 24.01 30.47 -54.63
N THR A 169 24.37 30.05 -55.85
CA THR A 169 24.80 30.98 -56.90
C THR A 169 23.61 31.35 -57.78
N PRO A 170 23.21 32.63 -57.87
CA PRO A 170 22.05 33.03 -58.65
C PRO A 170 22.39 32.96 -60.15
N TYR A 171 21.65 32.13 -60.89
CA TYR A 171 21.73 32.04 -62.34
C TYR A 171 21.33 33.40 -62.98
N ARG A 172 22.25 34.02 -63.73
CA ARG A 172 21.94 35.21 -64.55
C ARG A 172 21.21 34.77 -65.82
N VAL A 173 19.92 35.07 -65.91
CA VAL A 173 19.15 34.96 -67.16
C VAL A 173 19.43 36.21 -68.01
N GLY A 174 20.08 36.04 -69.16
CA GLY A 174 20.34 37.12 -70.11
C GLY A 174 19.17 37.34 -71.06
N TYR A 175 18.47 38.47 -70.93
CA TYR A 175 17.44 38.88 -71.88
C TYR A 175 18.08 39.39 -73.18
N HIS A 176 17.81 38.73 -74.31
CA HIS A 176 18.05 39.29 -75.64
C HIS A 176 16.79 40.04 -76.09
N SER A 177 16.87 41.36 -76.19
CA SER A 177 15.86 42.17 -76.87
C SER A 177 16.17 42.17 -78.36
N SER A 178 15.31 41.54 -79.18
CA SER A 178 15.31 41.73 -80.63
C SER A 178 15.00 43.19 -80.96
N ARG A 179 15.68 43.72 -81.97
CA ARG A 179 15.42 45.02 -82.58
C ARG A 179 14.92 44.82 -83.99
#